data_AF-A0AA43BR48-F1
#
_entry.id   AF-A0AA43BR48-F1
#
_cell.length_a   1.000
_cell.length_b   1.000
_cell.length_c   1.000
_cell.angle_alpha   90.00
_cell.angle_beta   90.00
_cell.angle_gamma   90.00
#
_symmetry.space_group_name_H-M   'P 1'
#
loop_
_entity.id
_entity.type
_entity.pdbx_description
1 polymer ?
#
loop_
_entity_poly.entity_id
_entity_poly.type
_entity_poly.pdbx_seq_one_letter_code
_entity_poly.pdbx_strand_id
1 'polypeptide(L)' 'MATLNPTHATQAVQHAAMQLASLDWLDQDAARQLSPMAEAVANMFMVLYYQAETGQATRDDFREALDAVRQSLAA' A
#
# COMPACT_ATOMS: atom_id res chain seq x y z
N MET A 1 1.50 3.68 -22.98
CA MET A 1 2.44 3.38 -21.89
C MET A 1 2.10 4.29 -20.74
N ALA A 2 1.74 3.76 -19.57
CA ALA A 2 1.58 4.58 -18.38
C ALA A 2 2.99 4.78 -17.79
N THR A 3 3.60 5.93 -18.05
CA THR A 3 4.78 6.38 -17.32
C THR A 3 4.32 6.72 -15.91
N LEU A 4 4.26 5.72 -15.02
CA LEU A 4 4.38 5.97 -13.59
C LEU A 4 5.71 6.68 -13.43
N ASN A 5 5.70 8.00 -13.21
CA ASN A 5 6.91 8.75 -12.87
C ASN A 5 7.50 8.07 -11.64
N PRO A 6 8.65 7.37 -11.75
CA PRO A 6 9.19 6.57 -10.66
C PRO A 6 9.40 7.40 -9.38
N THR A 7 9.64 8.70 -9.56
CA THR A 7 9.72 9.70 -8.51
C THR A 7 8.49 9.77 -7.62
N HIS A 8 7.27 9.69 -8.17
CA HIS A 8 6.04 9.79 -7.38
C HIS A 8 5.80 8.54 -6.54
N ALA A 9 6.08 7.35 -7.10
CA ALA A 9 5.97 6.09 -6.37
C ALA A 9 6.99 6.02 -5.22
N THR A 10 8.24 6.40 -5.48
CA THR A 10 9.28 6.48 -4.44
C THR A 10 8.89 7.46 -3.33
N GLN A 11 8.38 8.64 -3.68
CA GLN A 11 7.92 9.62 -2.69
C GLN A 11 6.77 9.10 -1.83
N ALA A 12 5.79 8.42 -2.45
CA ALA A 12 4.66 7.84 -1.72
C ALA A 12 5.11 6.78 -0.71
N VAL A 13 5.99 5.86 -1.13
CA VAL A 13 6.54 4.82 -0.24
C VAL A 13 7.37 5.45 0.88
N GLN A 14 8.23 6.43 0.57
CA GLN A 14 9.03 7.11 1.59
C GLN A 14 8.17 7.85 2.61
N HIS A 15 7.11 8.53 2.16
CA HIS A 15 6.19 9.22 3.04
C HIS A 15 5.45 8.27 3.98
N ALA A 16 4.93 7.14 3.46
CA ALA A 16 4.30 6.11 4.28
C ALA A 16 5.28 5.51 5.31
N ALA A 17 6.51 5.22 4.89
CA ALA A 17 7.54 4.70 5.79
C ALA A 17 7.90 5.68 6.92
N MET A 18 8.01 6.98 6.63
CA MET A 18 8.25 8.00 7.66
C MET A 18 7.12 8.09 8.68
N GLN A 19 5.85 8.03 8.23
CA GLN A 19 4.71 8.04 9.14
C GLN A 19 4.69 6.80 10.04
N LEU A 20 4.89 5.62 9.46
CA LEU A 20 4.95 4.36 10.22
C LEU A 20 6.11 4.35 11.23
N ALA A 21 7.28 4.86 10.84
CA ALA A 21 8.44 4.96 11.73
C ALA A 21 8.26 5.95 12.90
N SER A 22 7.24 6.82 12.83
CA SER A 22 6.91 7.76 13.90
C SER A 22 5.90 7.20 14.92
N LEU A 23 5.38 5.99 14.69
CA LEU A 23 4.47 5.33 15.61
C LEU A 23 5.25 4.72 16.78
N ASP A 24 5.01 5.20 18.00
CA ASP A 24 5.59 4.61 19.21
C ASP A 24 4.84 3.36 19.67
N TRP A 25 3.50 3.43 19.73
CA TRP A 25 2.64 2.32 20.14
C TRP A 25 1.20 2.57 19.68
N LEU A 26 0.46 1.47 19.44
CA LEU A 26 -0.96 1.49 19.10
C LEU A 26 -1.71 0.52 20.02
N ASP A 27 -2.79 0.98 20.64
CA ASP A 27 -3.67 0.11 21.42
C ASP A 27 -4.48 -0.84 20.53
N GLN A 28 -5.10 -1.85 21.15
CA GLN A 28 -5.85 -2.87 20.41
C GLN A 28 -7.06 -2.31 19.67
N ASP A 29 -7.75 -1.31 20.21
CA ASP A 29 -8.96 -0.76 19.58
C ASP A 29 -8.59 0.15 18.41
N ALA A 30 -7.54 0.95 18.54
CA ALA A 30 -6.94 1.70 17.45
C ALA A 30 -6.42 0.74 16.36
N ALA A 31 -5.78 -0.38 16.72
CA ALA A 31 -5.27 -1.35 15.76
C ALA A 31 -6.42 -2.04 15.00
N ARG A 32 -7.53 -2.35 15.69
CA ARG A 32 -8.74 -2.89 15.05
C ARG A 32 -9.35 -1.92 14.06
N GLN A 33 -9.40 -0.63 14.41
CA GLN A 33 -9.93 0.42 13.53
C GLN A 33 -9.07 0.58 12.26
N LEU A 34 -7.74 0.48 12.41
CA LEU A 34 -6.82 0.57 11.27
C LEU A 34 -6.71 -0.72 10.46
N SER A 35 -7.13 -1.86 11.00
CA SER A 35 -6.91 -3.19 10.40
C SER A 35 -7.35 -3.30 8.93
N PRO A 36 -8.53 -2.79 8.49
CA PRO A 36 -8.93 -2.88 7.09
C PRO A 36 -8.01 -2.09 6.15
N MET A 37 -7.57 -0.90 6.58
CA MET A 37 -6.64 -0.07 5.81
C MET A 37 -5.24 -0.71 5.78
N ALA A 38 -4.78 -1.26 6.91
CA ALA A 38 -3.51 -1.96 7.01
C ALA A 38 -3.47 -3.19 6.09
N GLU A 39 -4.54 -3.97 6.03
CA GLU A 39 -4.68 -5.12 5.12
C GLU A 39 -4.63 -4.69 3.65
N ALA A 40 -5.39 -3.66 3.27
CA ALA A 40 -5.38 -3.14 1.90
C ALA A 40 -3.97 -2.68 1.47
N VAL A 41 -3.26 -1.97 2.35
CA VAL A 41 -1.88 -1.52 2.10
C VAL A 41 -0.92 -2.72 2.02
N ALA A 42 -1.07 -3.73 2.87
CA ALA A 42 -0.25 -4.94 2.83
C ALA A 42 -0.45 -5.72 1.53
N ASN A 43 -1.70 -5.85 1.06
CA ASN A 43 -2.01 -6.50 -0.22
C ASN A 43 -1.41 -5.74 -1.41
N MET A 44 -1.40 -4.40 -1.36
CA MET A 44 -0.71 -3.59 -2.36
C MET A 44 0.80 -3.84 -2.36
N PHE A 45 1.43 -3.92 -1.18
CA PHE A 45 2.86 -4.26 -1.09
C PHE A 45 3.16 -5.67 -1.60
N MET A 46 2.32 -6.66 -1.32
CA MET A 46 2.43 -8.01 -1.89
C MET A 46 2.48 -7.99 -3.42
N VAL A 47 1.59 -7.26 -4.08
CA VAL A 47 1.60 -7.13 -5.55
C VAL A 47 2.88 -6.44 -6.05
N LEU A 48 3.33 -5.40 -5.36
CA LEU A 48 4.59 -4.71 -5.70
C LEU A 48 5.81 -5.62 -5.56
N TYR A 49 5.90 -6.40 -4.48
CA TYR A 49 7.00 -7.35 -4.28
C TYR A 49 6.95 -8.47 -5.31
N TYR A 50 5.77 -9.06 -5.54
CA TYR A 50 5.61 -10.09 -6.55
C TYR A 50 6.02 -9.59 -7.94
N GLN A 51 5.65 -8.36 -8.30
CA GLN A 51 6.08 -7.74 -9.54
C GLN A 51 7.59 -7.52 -9.60
N ALA A 52 8.21 -7.06 -8.50
CA ALA A 52 9.65 -6.81 -8.45
C ALA A 52 10.48 -8.10 -8.54
N GLU A 53 10.02 -9.18 -7.92
CA GLU A 53 10.71 -10.46 -7.90
C GLU A 53 10.53 -11.29 -9.18
N THR A 54 9.30 -11.32 -9.70
CA THR A 54 8.92 -12.25 -10.78
C THR A 54 8.64 -11.56 -12.11
N GLY A 55 8.25 -10.28 -12.07
CA GLY A 55 7.75 -9.55 -13.25
C GLY A 55 6.38 -10.04 -13.76
N GLN A 56 5.69 -10.91 -13.02
CA GLN A 56 4.48 -11.60 -13.47
C GLN A 56 3.17 -10.97 -12.98
N ALA A 57 3.21 -9.96 -12.12
CA ALA A 57 1.99 -9.29 -11.68
C ALA A 57 1.30 -8.62 -12.89
N THR A 58 0.01 -8.85 -13.02
CA THR A 58 -0.78 -8.28 -14.09
C THR A 58 -1.22 -6.86 -13.75
N ARG A 59 -1.71 -6.15 -14.77
CA ARG A 59 -2.33 -4.83 -14.55
C ARG A 59 -3.61 -4.92 -13.73
N ASP A 60 -4.32 -6.04 -13.81
CA ASP A 60 -5.54 -6.24 -13.02
C ASP A 60 -5.21 -6.48 -11.55
N ASP A 61 -4.19 -7.28 -11.23
CA ASP A 61 -3.71 -7.47 -9.86
C ASP A 61 -3.35 -6.12 -9.21
N PHE A 62 -2.63 -5.28 -9.96
CA PHE A 62 -2.26 -3.95 -9.49
C PHE A 62 -3.46 -3.02 -9.30
N ARG A 63 -4.42 -3.05 -10.24
CA ARG A 63 -5.63 -2.21 -10.16
C ARG A 63 -6.51 -2.61 -8.99
N GLU A 64 -6.72 -3.90 -8.79
CA GLU A 64 -7.53 -4.43 -7.69
C GLU A 64 -6.94 -4.04 -6.33
N ALA A 65 -5.64 -4.25 -6.14
CA ALA A 65 -4.97 -3.86 -4.89
C ALA A 65 -4.99 -2.34 -4.67
N LEU A 66 -4.81 -1.53 -5.73
CA LEU A 66 -4.87 -0.08 -5.62
C LEU A 66 -6.29 0.43 -5.30
N ASP A 67 -7.31 -0.21 -5.88
CA ASP A 67 -8.70 0.15 -5.63
C ASP A 67 -9.11 -0.22 -4.20
N ALA A 68 -8.62 -1.34 -3.65
CA ALA A 68 -8.81 -1.68 -2.24
C ALA A 68 -8.21 -0.62 -1.30
N VAL A 69 -6.99 -0.13 -1.58
CA VAL A 69 -6.38 0.96 -0.80
C VAL A 69 -7.23 2.23 -0.87
N ARG A 70 -7.69 2.62 -2.07
CA ARG A 70 -8.55 3.80 -2.26
C ARG A 70 -9.87 3.68 -1.50
N GLN A 71 -10.49 2.50 -1.53
CA GLN A 71 -11.73 2.25 -0.78
C GLN A 71 -11.51 2.35 0.73
N SER A 72 -10.40 1.82 1.24
CA SER A 72 -10.08 1.93 2.67
C SER A 72 -9.81 3.35 3.15
N LEU A 73 -9.39 4.26 2.26
CA LEU A 73 -9.17 5.68 2.58
C LEU A 73 -10.45 6.53 2.52
N ALA A 74 -11.49 6.02 1.87
CA ALA A 74 -12.78 6.70 1.73
C ALA A 74 -13.80 6.31 2.81
N ALA A 75 -13.47 5.31 3.64
CA ALA A 75 -14.27 4.80 4.75
C ALA A 75 -13.91 5.50 6.07
#